data_AF-A0A7R9MHI2-F1
#
_entry.id   AF-A0A7R9MHI2-F1
#
_cell.length_a   1.000
_cell.length_b   1.000
_cell.length_c   1.000
_cell.angle_alpha   90.00
_cell.angle_beta   90.00
_cell.angle_gamma   90.00
#
_symmetry.space_group_name_H-M   'P 1'
#
loop_
_entity.id
_entity.type
_entity.pdbx_description
1 polymer ?
#
loop_
_entity_poly.entity_id
_entity_poly.type
_entity_poly.pdbx_seq_one_letter_code
_entity_poly.pdbx_strand_id
1 'polypeptide(L)'
;MAFKCMENIQFFLDGAQKLGVPSEELFQTIDLWEQQNLTSVQICLQSLGRKASKHGVHGIGPKESEANVRNFSDEQLKAGQGVIGLQYGSNKGANQSGINFGNTRHM
;
A
#
# COMPACT_ATOMS: atom_id res chain seq x y z
N MET A 1 18.08 -33.36 -15.52
CA MET A 1 16.78 -32.78 -15.89
C MET A 1 16.28 -31.80 -14.83
N ALA A 2 16.25 -32.18 -13.53
CA ALA A 2 15.83 -31.32 -12.42
C ALA A 2 16.48 -29.92 -12.38
N PHE A 3 17.81 -29.84 -12.56
CA PHE A 3 18.55 -28.56 -12.52
C PHE A 3 18.07 -27.54 -13.57
N LYS A 4 17.78 -27.99 -14.80
CA LYS A 4 17.29 -27.11 -15.88
C LYS A 4 15.90 -26.55 -15.57
N CYS A 5 15.04 -27.35 -14.92
CA CYS A 5 13.71 -26.87 -14.52
C CYS A 5 13.83 -25.82 -13.43
N MET A 6 14.72 -26.01 -12.45
CA MET A 6 15.00 -25.03 -11.40
C MET A 6 15.60 -23.73 -11.97
N GLU A 7 16.45 -23.82 -12.98
CA GLU A 7 17.01 -22.66 -13.69
C GLU A 7 15.92 -21.88 -14.46
N ASN A 8 14.97 -22.58 -15.10
CA ASN A 8 13.82 -21.93 -15.75
C ASN A 8 12.94 -21.16 -14.76
N ILE A 9 12.77 -21.68 -13.53
CA ILE A 9 12.04 -20.97 -12.47
C ILE A 9 12.79 -19.69 -12.10
N GLN A 10 14.11 -19.74 -11.99
CA GLN A 10 14.90 -18.55 -11.71
C GLN A 10 14.79 -17.50 -12.82
N PHE A 11 14.83 -17.90 -14.10
CA PHE A 11 14.61 -16.97 -15.21
C PHE A 11 13.24 -16.29 -15.16
N PHE A 12 12.19 -17.01 -14.73
CA PHE A 12 10.88 -16.43 -14.51
C PHE A 12 10.91 -15.38 -13.38
N LEU A 13 11.52 -15.71 -12.23
CA LEU A 13 11.60 -14.81 -11.07
C LEU A 13 12.35 -13.51 -11.40
N ASP A 14 13.48 -13.62 -12.12
CA ASP A 14 14.25 -12.48 -12.58
C ASP A 14 13.44 -11.59 -13.55
N GLY A 15 12.64 -12.21 -14.42
CA GLY A 15 11.72 -11.51 -15.31
C GLY A 15 10.60 -10.80 -14.56
N ALA A 16 9.98 -11.47 -13.59
CA ALA A 16 8.92 -10.92 -12.75
C ALA A 16 9.42 -9.70 -11.95
N GLN A 17 10.63 -9.78 -11.39
CA GLN A 17 11.24 -8.67 -10.67
C GLN A 17 11.49 -7.46 -11.59
N LYS A 18 11.99 -7.68 -12.81
CA LYS A 18 12.17 -6.61 -13.82
C LYS A 18 10.86 -5.96 -14.25
N LEU A 19 9.77 -6.70 -14.23
CA LEU A 19 8.41 -6.19 -14.49
C LEU A 19 7.80 -5.49 -13.26
N GLY A 20 8.55 -5.34 -12.18
CA GLY A 20 8.20 -4.55 -10.99
C GLY A 20 7.51 -5.34 -9.88
N VAL A 21 7.50 -6.67 -9.91
CA VAL A 21 7.02 -7.48 -8.78
C VAL A 21 7.91 -7.21 -7.55
N PRO A 22 7.35 -6.80 -6.39
CA PRO A 22 8.10 -6.61 -5.16
C PRO A 22 8.80 -7.89 -4.74
N SER A 23 9.99 -7.74 -4.17
CA SER A 23 10.76 -8.89 -3.67
C SER A 23 10.02 -9.69 -2.60
N GLU A 24 9.11 -9.05 -1.84
CA GLU A 24 8.29 -9.76 -0.83
C GLU A 24 7.23 -10.68 -1.44
N GLU A 25 6.84 -10.42 -2.70
CA GLU A 25 5.82 -11.20 -3.42
C GLU A 25 6.46 -12.22 -4.38
N LEU A 26 7.80 -12.29 -4.46
CA LEU A 26 8.51 -13.35 -5.18
C LEU A 26 8.59 -14.62 -4.33
N PHE A 27 8.48 -15.78 -4.99
CA PHE A 27 8.66 -17.08 -4.36
C PHE A 27 10.07 -17.62 -4.55
N GLN A 28 10.47 -18.60 -3.75
CA GLN A 28 11.75 -19.30 -3.92
C GLN A 28 11.59 -20.53 -4.81
N THR A 29 12.64 -20.93 -5.52
CA THR A 29 12.58 -22.09 -6.44
C THR A 29 12.02 -23.37 -5.78
N ILE A 30 12.33 -23.61 -4.51
CA ILE A 30 11.82 -24.75 -3.73
C ILE A 30 10.31 -24.70 -3.48
N ASP A 31 9.71 -23.50 -3.40
CA ASP A 31 8.27 -23.32 -3.17
C ASP A 31 7.44 -23.97 -4.28
N LEU A 32 7.93 -23.88 -5.53
CA LEU A 32 7.30 -24.49 -6.70
C LEU A 32 7.86 -25.88 -7.01
N TRP A 33 9.18 -26.07 -6.94
CA TRP A 33 9.84 -27.31 -7.33
C TRP A 33 9.52 -28.47 -6.37
N GLU A 34 9.58 -28.22 -5.06
CA GLU A 34 9.27 -29.22 -4.01
C GLU A 34 7.85 -29.05 -3.45
N GLN A 35 7.07 -28.10 -3.99
CA GLN A 35 5.72 -27.77 -3.54
C GLN A 35 5.64 -27.34 -2.08
N GLN A 36 6.72 -26.76 -1.54
CA GLN A 36 6.77 -26.34 -0.14
C GLN A 36 5.76 -25.23 0.18
N ASN A 37 5.50 -24.34 -0.78
CA ASN A 37 4.58 -23.22 -0.59
C ASN A 37 3.97 -22.73 -1.91
N LEU A 38 2.95 -23.44 -2.41
CA LEU A 38 2.26 -23.03 -3.64
C LEU A 38 1.49 -21.70 -3.48
N THR A 39 1.20 -21.29 -2.25
CA THR A 39 0.53 -20.02 -1.97
C THR A 39 1.43 -18.82 -2.34
N SER A 40 2.74 -18.89 -2.07
CA SER A 40 3.68 -17.82 -2.49
C SER A 40 3.74 -17.71 -4.03
N VAL A 41 3.70 -18.84 -4.73
CA VAL A 41 3.63 -18.88 -6.20
C VAL A 41 2.38 -18.18 -6.71
N GLN A 42 1.21 -18.45 -6.12
CA GLN A 42 -0.04 -17.78 -6.48
C GLN A 42 0.03 -16.27 -6.25
N ILE A 43 0.58 -15.82 -5.12
CA ILE A 43 0.74 -14.40 -4.78
C ILE A 43 1.62 -13.70 -5.84
N CYS A 44 2.75 -14.32 -6.21
CA CYS A 44 3.62 -13.81 -7.26
C CYS A 44 2.90 -13.65 -8.59
N LEU A 45 2.11 -14.66 -9.01
CA LEU A 45 1.35 -14.61 -10.26
C LEU A 45 0.29 -13.52 -10.26
N GLN A 46 -0.43 -13.35 -9.14
CA GLN A 46 -1.40 -12.26 -8.98
C GLN A 46 -0.72 -10.89 -9.01
N SER A 47 0.45 -10.75 -8.37
CA SER A 47 1.24 -9.51 -8.43
C SER A 47 1.67 -9.17 -9.84
N LEU A 48 2.18 -10.15 -10.59
CA LEU A 48 2.56 -9.97 -11.99
C LEU A 48 1.35 -9.58 -12.85
N GLY A 49 0.20 -10.22 -12.63
CA GLY A 49 -1.07 -9.92 -13.31
C GLY A 49 -1.53 -8.47 -13.12
N ARG A 50 -1.39 -7.91 -11.91
CA ARG A 50 -1.70 -6.50 -11.63
C ARG A 50 -0.81 -5.53 -12.43
N LYS A 51 0.40 -5.94 -12.78
CA LYS A 51 1.39 -5.13 -13.51
C LYS A 51 1.29 -5.24 -15.02
N ALA A 52 0.62 -6.26 -15.56
CA ALA A 52 0.52 -6.48 -17.00
C ALA A 52 -0.05 -5.26 -17.76
N SER A 53 -1.03 -4.56 -17.15
CA SER A 53 -1.63 -3.34 -17.71
C SER A 53 -0.62 -2.21 -17.95
N LYS A 54 0.46 -2.13 -17.16
CA LYS A 54 1.54 -1.13 -17.34
C LYS A 54 2.38 -1.41 -18.59
N HIS A 55 2.35 -2.65 -19.07
CA HIS A 55 3.09 -3.11 -20.24
C HIS A 55 2.21 -3.30 -21.49
N GLY A 56 0.99 -2.73 -21.49
CA GLY A 56 0.07 -2.81 -22.63
C GLY A 56 -0.60 -4.17 -22.83
N VAL A 57 -0.49 -5.06 -21.84
CA VAL A 57 -1.16 -6.37 -21.82
C VAL A 57 -2.37 -6.28 -20.89
N HIS A 58 -3.44 -7.02 -21.19
CA HIS A 58 -4.59 -7.10 -20.28
C HIS A 58 -4.14 -7.64 -18.91
N GLY A 59 -4.21 -6.78 -17.89
CA GLY A 59 -3.92 -7.16 -16.50
C GLY A 59 -5.07 -7.90 -15.83
N ILE A 60 -4.74 -8.57 -14.73
CA ILE A 60 -5.70 -9.30 -13.90
C ILE A 60 -5.79 -8.60 -12.54
N GLY A 61 -7.01 -8.36 -12.07
CA GLY A 61 -7.27 -7.73 -10.78
C GLY A 61 -7.33 -6.20 -10.82
N PRO A 62 -7.48 -5.54 -9.67
CA PRO A 62 -7.60 -4.09 -9.58
C PRO A 62 -6.29 -3.41 -10.00
N LYS A 63 -6.42 -2.30 -10.74
CA LYS A 63 -5.28 -1.47 -11.12
C LYS A 63 -4.61 -0.92 -9.85
N GLU A 64 -3.30 -1.13 -9.72
CA GLU A 64 -2.51 -0.53 -8.64
C GLU A 64 -2.63 1.01 -8.70
N SER A 65 -2.79 1.64 -7.54
CA SER A 65 -2.85 3.09 -7.45
C SER A 65 -1.50 3.70 -7.83
N GLU A 66 -1.56 4.80 -8.56
CA GLU A 66 -0.39 5.61 -8.87
C GLU A 66 -0.30 6.76 -7.85
N ALA A 67 0.92 7.14 -7.47
CA ALA A 67 1.12 8.26 -6.56
C ALA A 67 0.61 9.55 -7.23
N ASN A 68 -0.42 10.17 -6.64
CA ASN A 68 -0.91 11.46 -7.09
C ASN A 68 -0.08 12.58 -6.42
N VAL A 69 1.09 12.84 -6.99
CA VAL A 69 1.98 13.92 -6.55
C VAL A 69 1.36 15.25 -6.98
N ARG A 70 0.81 15.98 -6.00
CA ARG A 70 0.27 17.32 -6.21
C ARG A 70 1.35 18.33 -5.89
N ASN A 71 1.66 19.19 -6.86
CA ASN A 71 2.52 20.34 -6.65
C ASN A 71 1.64 21.54 -6.31
N PHE A 72 1.94 22.19 -5.20
CA PHE A 72 1.29 23.42 -4.78
C PHE A 72 2.28 24.57 -4.93
N SER A 73 1.78 25.75 -5.27
CA SER A 73 2.62 26.96 -5.26
C SER A 73 3.01 27.33 -3.82
N ASP A 74 4.14 28.03 -3.66
CA ASP A 74 4.59 28.51 -2.35
C ASP A 74 3.53 29.39 -1.67
N GLU A 75 2.78 30.17 -2.46
CA GLU A 75 1.66 30.99 -1.97
C GLU A 75 0.52 30.13 -1.43
N GLN A 76 0.14 29.04 -2.11
CA GLN A 76 -0.87 28.09 -1.63
C GLN A 76 -0.42 27.34 -0.37
N LEU A 77 0.84 26.93 -0.30
CA LEU A 77 1.41 26.30 0.88
C LEU A 77 1.39 27.26 2.08
N LYS A 78 1.75 28.53 1.87
CA LYS A 78 1.71 29.59 2.89
C LYS A 78 0.29 29.92 3.32
N ALA A 79 -0.67 29.99 2.39
CA ALA A 79 -2.08 30.18 2.69
C ALA A 79 -2.64 29.01 3.54
N GLY A 80 -2.19 27.78 3.29
CA GLY A 80 -2.54 26.60 4.08
C GLY A 80 -2.11 26.69 5.54
N GLN A 81 -1.00 27.37 5.85
CA GLN A 81 -0.54 27.57 7.25
C GLN A 81 -1.50 28.43 8.07
N GLY A 82 -2.32 29.27 7.41
CA GLY A 82 -3.34 30.10 8.06
C GLY A 82 -4.67 29.37 8.30
N VAL A 83 -4.85 28.17 7.74
CA VAL A 83 -6.06 27.37 7.92
C VAL A 83 -5.99 26.65 9.26
N ILE A 84 -6.67 27.20 10.27
CA ILE A 84 -6.79 26.58 11.58
C ILE A 84 -7.85 25.47 11.48
N GLY A 85 -7.42 24.21 11.59
CA GLY A 85 -8.32 23.06 11.65
C GLY A 85 -9.26 23.12 12.86
N LEU A 86 -10.44 22.50 12.75
CA LEU A 86 -11.61 22.62 13.64
C LEU A 86 -11.42 22.19 15.12
N GLN A 87 -10.18 21.97 15.58
CA GLN A 87 -9.88 21.48 16.92
C GLN A 87 -8.57 22.02 17.52
N TYR A 88 -7.98 23.07 16.95
CA TYR A 88 -6.84 23.77 17.58
C TYR A 88 -7.31 24.92 18.48
N GLY A 89 -8.24 24.63 19.39
CA GLY A 89 -8.34 25.38 20.63
C GLY A 89 -7.23 24.90 21.57
N SER A 90 -6.42 25.82 22.11
CA SER A 90 -5.43 25.42 23.12
C SER A 90 -6.14 24.91 24.38
N ASN A 91 -5.86 23.67 24.76
CA ASN A 91 -6.26 23.12 26.07
C ASN A 91 -5.54 23.81 27.25
N LYS A 92 -4.56 24.69 26.97
CA LYS A 92 -3.82 25.42 28.02
C LYS A 92 -4.58 26.59 28.63
N GLY A 93 -5.74 26.97 28.08
CA GLY A 93 -6.59 28.03 28.62
C GLY A 93 -8.05 27.62 28.88
N ALA A 94 -8.55 26.58 28.19
CA ALA A 94 -9.88 26.04 28.45
C ALA A 94 -9.79 24.97 29.55
N ASN A 95 -9.76 25.39 30.82
CA ASN A 95 -10.11 24.45 31.88
C ASN A 95 -11.61 24.16 31.78
N GLN A 96 -12.01 22.91 31.99
CA GLN A 96 -13.41 22.52 32.10
C GLN A 96 -14.02 23.01 33.45
N SER A 97 -13.56 24.13 34.01
CA SER A 97 -14.14 24.65 35.23
C SER A 97 -15.43 25.40 34.88
N GLY A 98 -16.57 24.85 35.29
CA GLY A 98 -17.89 25.44 35.06
C GLY A 98 -18.75 24.73 34.01
N ILE A 99 -18.25 23.69 33.33
CA ILE A 99 -19.12 22.86 32.47
C ILE A 99 -19.87 21.87 33.36
N ASN A 100 -21.09 22.21 33.75
CA ASN A 100 -22.02 21.31 34.44
C ASN A 100 -22.75 20.45 33.39
N PHE A 101 -22.27 19.23 33.15
CA PHE A 101 -22.99 18.25 32.35
C PHE A 101 -24.11 17.62 33.18
N GLY A 102 -25.31 18.21 33.06
CA GLY A 102 -26.54 17.61 33.54
C GLY A 102 -26.97 18.12 34.90
N ASN A 103 -28.07 18.89 34.92
CA ASN A 103 -28.88 19.01 36.13
C ASN A 103 -29.39 17.61 36.50
N THR A 104 -29.02 17.08 37.66
CA THR A 104 -29.67 15.90 38.23
C THR A 104 -31.15 16.20 38.38
N ARG A 105 -32.00 15.47 37.65
CA ARG A 105 -33.44 15.49 37.87
C ARG A 105 -33.69 14.86 39.26
N HIS A 106 -34.20 15.65 40.19
CA HIS A 106 -34.73 15.11 41.45
C HIS A 106 -35.97 14.26 41.11
N MET A 107 -36.03 13.08 41.73
CA MET A 107 -37.19 12.17 41.69
C MET A 107 -38.24 12.63 42.69
#